data_AF-A0A529HJ95-F1
#
_entry.id   AF-A0A529HJ95-F1
#
_cell.length_a   1.000
_cell.length_b   1.000
_cell.length_c   1.000
_cell.angle_alpha   90.00
_cell.angle_beta   90.00
_cell.angle_gamma   90.00
#
_symmetry.space_group_name_H-M   'P 1'
#
loop_
_entity.id
_entity.type
_entity.pdbx_description
1 polymer ?
#
loop_
_entity_poly.entity_id
_entity_poly.type
_entity_poly.pdbx_seq_one_letter_code
_entity_poly.pdbx_strand_id
1 'polypeptide(L)'
;IELRILLQEADRALYASKFSGRATFTIYDAQAIDQKRASQNLSELLKQAVSEGLVSVVYQPICDAISGKVLGHESLMRLRDFDGSVISPSVF
;
A
#
# COMPACT_ATOMS: atom_id res chain seq x y z
N ILE A 1 21.91 -26.22 -0.29
CA ILE A 1 20.78 -25.34 -0.70
C ILE A 1 19.56 -26.25 -0.79
N GLU A 2 18.71 -26.23 0.23
CA GLU A 2 17.69 -27.26 0.46
C GLU A 2 16.56 -27.23 -0.58
N LEU A 3 16.34 -28.35 -1.26
CA LEU A 3 15.23 -28.61 -2.21
C LEU A 3 13.85 -28.24 -1.65
N ARG A 4 13.70 -28.34 -0.32
CA ARG A 4 12.46 -28.02 0.40
C ARG A 4 12.08 -26.55 0.27
N ILE A 5 13.05 -25.64 0.34
CA ILE A 5 12.82 -24.20 0.17
C ILE A 5 12.35 -23.96 -1.26
N LEU A 6 13.02 -24.55 -2.26
CA LEU A 6 12.64 -24.41 -3.66
C LEU A 6 11.20 -24.86 -3.94
N LEU A 7 10.77 -25.98 -3.33
CA LEU A 7 9.39 -26.49 -3.44
C LEU A 7 8.36 -25.57 -2.77
N GLN A 8 8.67 -25.04 -1.58
CA GLN A 8 7.78 -24.08 -0.90
C GLN A 8 7.61 -22.80 -1.71
N GLU A 9 8.69 -22.31 -2.30
CA GLU A 9 8.68 -21.11 -3.11
C GLU A 9 7.98 -21.31 -4.46
N ALA A 10 8.10 -22.48 -5.08
CA ALA A 10 7.31 -22.86 -6.26
C ALA A 10 5.81 -22.95 -5.94
N ASP A 11 5.43 -23.51 -4.78
CA ASP A 11 4.03 -23.63 -4.37
C ASP A 11 3.40 -22.24 -4.11
N ARG A 12 4.15 -21.31 -3.51
CA ARG A 12 3.71 -19.91 -3.39
C ARG A 12 3.44 -19.25 -4.73
N ALA A 13 4.30 -19.46 -5.72
CA ALA A 13 4.12 -18.92 -7.07
C ALA A 13 2.92 -19.56 -7.79
N LEU A 14 2.67 -20.86 -7.57
CA LEU A 14 1.48 -21.55 -8.06
C LEU A 14 0.19 -20.94 -7.48
N TYR A 15 0.15 -20.71 -6.16
CA TYR A 15 -1.00 -20.06 -5.52
C TYR A 15 -1.22 -18.63 -6.02
N ALA A 16 -0.15 -17.85 -6.22
CA ALA A 16 -0.26 -16.52 -6.82
C ALA A 16 -0.90 -16.56 -8.22
N SER A 17 -0.51 -17.55 -9.04
CA SER A 17 -1.06 -17.73 -10.38
C SER A 17 -2.56 -18.05 -10.36
N LYS A 18 -3.02 -18.86 -9.40
CA LYS A 18 -4.46 -19.19 -9.24
C LYS A 18 -5.34 -17.95 -9.05
N PHE A 19 -4.83 -16.91 -8.39
CA PHE A 19 -5.58 -15.66 -8.19
C PHE A 19 -5.53 -14.71 -9.41
N SER A 20 -4.54 -14.86 -10.28
CA SER A 20 -4.36 -14.02 -11.48
C SER A 20 -5.19 -14.43 -12.71
N GLY A 21 -5.93 -15.54 -12.64
CA GLY A 21 -6.80 -16.01 -13.72
C GLY A 21 -6.45 -17.42 -14.23
N ARG A 22 -7.06 -17.83 -15.35
CA ARG A 22 -6.81 -19.15 -15.98
C ARG A 22 -5.65 -19.05 -16.98
N ALA A 23 -4.89 -20.14 -17.12
CA ALA A 23 -3.78 -20.29 -18.08
C ALA A 23 -2.64 -19.27 -17.90
N THR A 24 -2.29 -18.93 -16.65
CA THR A 24 -1.14 -18.08 -16.33
C THR A 24 -0.06 -18.88 -15.61
N PHE A 25 1.17 -18.38 -15.60
CA PHE A 25 2.24 -18.88 -14.76
C PHE A 25 2.92 -17.72 -14.05
N THR A 26 3.36 -17.93 -12.82
CA THR A 26 4.12 -16.96 -12.03
C THR A 26 5.44 -17.61 -11.67
N ILE A 27 6.55 -16.91 -11.91
CA ILE A 27 7.86 -17.32 -11.45
C ILE A 27 8.04 -16.79 -10.03
N TYR A 28 8.58 -17.62 -9.14
CA TYR A 28 8.97 -17.16 -7.83
C TYR A 28 10.05 -16.07 -7.95
N ASP A 29 9.77 -14.91 -7.38
CA ASP A 29 10.72 -13.83 -7.21
C ASP A 29 10.67 -13.39 -5.74
N ALA A 30 11.80 -13.50 -5.05
CA ALA A 30 11.91 -13.13 -3.65
C ALA A 30 11.56 -11.64 -3.45
N GLN A 31 11.92 -10.76 -4.40
CA GLN A 31 11.58 -9.34 -4.33
C GLN A 31 10.06 -9.11 -4.50
N ALA A 32 9.39 -9.90 -5.35
CA ALA A 32 7.95 -9.82 -5.52
C ALA A 32 7.18 -10.28 -4.25
N ILE A 33 7.74 -11.20 -3.47
CA ILE A 33 7.18 -11.59 -2.18
C ILE A 33 7.36 -10.50 -1.13
N ASP A 34 8.53 -9.87 -1.08
CA ASP A 34 8.76 -8.76 -0.18
C ASP A 34 7.81 -7.60 -0.47
N GLN A 35 7.54 -7.31 -1.75
CA GLN A 35 6.52 -6.33 -2.15
C GLN A 35 5.09 -6.73 -1.78
N LYS A 36 4.72 -8.01 -1.98
CA LYS A 36 3.39 -8.51 -1.56
C LYS A 36 3.20 -8.43 -0.05
N ARG A 37 4.21 -8.82 0.73
CA ARG A 37 4.19 -8.73 2.20
C ARG A 37 4.13 -7.27 2.66
N ALA A 38 4.92 -6.38 2.07
CA ALA A 38 4.86 -4.95 2.35
C ALA A 38 3.46 -4.38 2.09
N SER A 39 2.83 -4.76 0.97
CA SER A 39 1.47 -4.32 0.60
C SER A 39 0.40 -4.89 1.55
N GLN A 40 0.54 -6.14 2.00
CA GLN A 40 -0.36 -6.75 2.99
C GLN A 40 -0.24 -6.06 4.34
N ASN A 41 1.00 -5.85 4.82
CA ASN A 41 1.28 -5.15 6.08
C ASN A 41 0.72 -3.73 6.06
N LEU A 42 0.87 -3.03 4.93
CA LEU A 42 0.32 -1.69 4.76
C LEU A 42 -1.21 -1.66 4.82
N SER A 43 -1.87 -2.63 4.18
CA SER A 43 -3.34 -2.75 4.22
C SER A 43 -3.85 -3.01 5.63
N GLU A 44 -3.14 -3.83 6.41
CA GLU A 44 -3.46 -4.09 7.82
C GLU A 44 -3.25 -2.85 8.69
N LEU A 45 -2.13 -2.15 8.51
CA LEU A 45 -1.84 -0.89 9.18
C LEU A 45 -2.93 0.15 8.91
N LEU A 46 -3.33 0.34 7.66
CA LEU A 46 -4.38 1.29 7.29
C LEU A 46 -5.73 0.94 7.92
N LYS A 47 -6.10 -0.35 7.95
CA LYS A 47 -7.34 -0.80 8.62
C LYS A 47 -7.31 -0.47 10.11
N GLN A 48 -6.20 -0.75 10.78
CA GLN A 48 -6.04 -0.43 12.19
C GLN A 48 -6.09 1.08 12.43
N ALA A 49 -5.36 1.86 11.63
CA ALA A 49 -5.33 3.31 11.74
C ALA A 49 -6.72 3.95 11.56
N VAL A 50 -7.55 3.44 10.66
CA VAL A 50 -8.94 3.88 10.52
C VAL A 50 -9.75 3.55 11.78
N SER A 51 -9.62 2.33 12.31
CA SER A 51 -10.33 1.91 13.52
C SER A 51 -9.93 2.70 14.77
N GLU A 52 -8.69 3.17 14.82
CA GLU A 52 -8.13 3.95 15.93
C GLU A 52 -8.18 5.47 15.74
N GLY A 53 -8.77 5.96 14.63
CA GLY A 53 -8.90 7.40 14.38
C GLY A 53 -7.57 8.11 14.09
N LEU A 54 -6.57 7.37 13.61
CA LEU A 54 -5.24 7.89 13.25
C LEU A 54 -5.20 8.50 11.84
N VAL A 55 -6.27 8.35 11.08
CA VAL A 55 -6.45 8.97 9.75
C VAL A 55 -7.13 10.32 9.90
N SER A 56 -6.59 11.32 9.22
CA SER A 56 -7.17 12.66 9.13
C SER A 56 -7.10 13.19 7.70
N VAL A 57 -7.84 14.27 7.41
CA VAL A 57 -7.82 14.97 6.13
C VAL A 57 -7.33 16.40 6.33
N VAL A 58 -6.49 16.87 5.41
CA VAL A 58 -6.13 18.28 5.27
C VAL A 58 -6.56 18.77 3.90
N TYR A 59 -6.76 20.09 3.77
CA TYR A 59 -7.26 20.70 2.55
C TYR A 59 -6.22 21.64 1.96
N GLN A 60 -5.84 21.41 0.71
CA GLN A 60 -4.94 22.30 -0.03
C GLN A 60 -5.75 23.13 -1.03
N PRO A 61 -5.72 24.47 -0.97
CA PRO A 61 -6.47 25.30 -1.90
C PRO A 61 -5.90 25.19 -3.32
N ILE A 62 -6.81 25.12 -4.30
CA ILE A 62 -6.51 25.22 -5.72
C ILE A 62 -6.91 26.63 -6.16
N CYS A 63 -5.94 27.41 -6.62
CA CYS A 63 -6.13 28.82 -6.95
C CYS A 63 -6.03 29.05 -8.46
N ASP A 64 -6.84 29.98 -8.97
CA ASP A 64 -6.65 30.56 -10.28
C ASP A 64 -5.31 31.31 -10.34
N ALA A 65 -4.47 30.99 -11.32
CA ALA A 65 -3.09 31.47 -11.37
C ALA A 65 -2.96 32.98 -11.65
N ILE A 66 -3.98 33.59 -12.26
CA ILE A 66 -3.96 35.02 -12.64
C ILE A 66 -4.60 35.86 -11.54
N SER A 67 -5.80 35.49 -11.10
CA SER A 67 -6.60 36.27 -10.15
C SER A 67 -6.34 35.89 -8.69
N GLY A 68 -5.68 34.77 -8.42
CA GLY A 68 -5.44 34.26 -7.07
C GLY A 68 -6.70 33.77 -6.35
N LYS A 69 -7.86 33.74 -7.01
CA LYS A 69 -9.12 33.28 -6.41
C LYS A 69 -9.07 31.78 -6.15
N VAL A 70 -9.57 31.36 -5.00
CA VAL A 70 -9.75 29.94 -4.67
C VAL A 70 -10.85 29.37 -5.55
N LEU A 71 -10.51 28.35 -6.35
CA LEU A 71 -11.43 27.60 -7.20
C LEU A 71 -11.98 26.36 -6.50
N GLY A 72 -11.24 25.83 -5.53
CA GLY A 72 -11.61 24.65 -4.77
C GLY A 72 -10.51 24.21 -3.81
N HIS A 73 -10.65 23.02 -3.25
CA HIS A 73 -9.66 22.42 -2.37
C HIS A 73 -9.43 20.96 -2.72
N GLU A 74 -8.17 20.54 -2.76
CA GLU A 74 -7.77 19.14 -2.76
C GLU A 74 -7.88 18.58 -1.34
N SER A 75 -8.48 17.39 -1.20
CA SER A 75 -8.54 16.67 0.07
C SER A 75 -7.38 15.68 0.14
N LEU A 76 -6.48 15.88 1.10
CA LEU A 76 -5.26 15.09 1.24
C LEU A 76 -5.28 14.31 2.55
N MET A 77 -5.15 12.99 2.45
CA MET A 77 -5.08 12.10 3.61
C MET A 77 -3.78 12.32 4.40
N ARG A 78 -3.90 12.27 5.73
CA ARG A 78 -2.78 12.28 6.68
C ARG A 78 -2.92 11.12 7.63
N LEU A 79 -1.80 10.48 7.91
CA LEU A 79 -1.72 9.31 8.76
C LEU A 79 -0.74 9.57 9.90
N ARG A 80 -1.15 9.21 11.11
CA ARG A 80 -0.28 9.19 12.28
C ARG A 80 0.01 7.75 12.70
N ASP A 81 1.20 7.53 13.22
CA ASP A 81 1.54 6.29 13.92
C ASP A 81 1.03 6.35 15.37
N PHE A 82 1.05 5.22 16.08
CA PHE A 82 0.58 5.10 17.47
C PHE A 82 1.36 5.97 18.46
N ASP A 83 2.61 6.29 18.14
CA ASP A 83 3.45 7.21 18.92
C ASP A 83 3.19 8.69 18.62
N GLY A 84 2.28 8.98 17.67
CA GLY A 84 1.91 10.32 17.24
C GLY A 84 2.78 10.92 16.13
N SER A 85 3.79 10.19 15.64
CA SER A 85 4.59 10.60 14.49
C SER A 85 3.76 10.63 13.21
N VAL A 86 4.16 11.48 12.25
CA VAL A 86 3.44 11.63 10.97
C VAL A 86 4.05 10.70 9.93
N ILE A 87 3.22 9.89 9.30
CA ILE A 87 3.61 9.02 8.19
C ILE A 87 3.40 9.79 6.88
N SER A 88 4.42 9.82 6.03
CA SER A 88 4.37 10.51 4.74
C SER A 88 3.31 9.88 3.82
N PRO A 89 2.51 10.66 3.08
CA PRO A 89 1.59 10.13 2.06
C PRO A 89 2.25 9.32 0.95
N SER A 90 3.57 9.39 0.80
CA SER A 90 4.31 8.62 -0.21
C SER A 90 4.59 7.17 0.17
N VAL A 91 4.35 6.78 1.43
CA VAL A 91 4.67 5.43 1.96
C VAL A 91 3.44 4.56 2.18
N PHE A 92 2.23 5.09 2.00
CA PHE A 92 0.98 4.34 2.12
C PHE A 92 0.07 4.49 0.90
#